data_AF-A0A183EDH2-F1
#
_entry.id   AF-A0A183EDH2-F1
#
_cell.length_a   1.000
_cell.length_b   1.000
_cell.length_c   1.000
_cell.angle_alpha   90.00
_cell.angle_beta   90.00
_cell.angle_gamma   90.00
#
_symmetry.space_group_name_H-M   'P 1'
#
loop_
_entity.id
_entity.type
_entity.pdbx_description
1 polymer ?
#
loop_
_entity_poly.entity_id
_entity_poly.type
_entity_poly.pdbx_seq_one_letter_code
_entity_poly.pdbx_strand_id
1 'polypeptide(L)'
;MMSGGSSSKASPSRSASASSSMEDAVKWEEPWVEADDGVILFGDDEHGYTLSSTFRLRDRKARGFLRLFSLVLICMDKLLITNNYDFFVSSMSSIIRYLQVPEINIFV
;
A
#
# COMPACT_ATOMS: atom_id res chain seq x y z
N MET A 1 69.49 -24.56 -18.79
CA MET A 1 68.88 -24.02 -20.02
C MET A 1 67.57 -24.76 -20.26
N MET A 2 66.43 -24.03 -20.29
CA MET A 2 65.19 -24.25 -21.07
C MET A 2 64.51 -25.64 -21.01
N SER A 3 63.19 -25.85 -20.94
CA SER A 3 61.97 -25.03 -20.94
C SER A 3 60.78 -25.99 -20.64
N GLY A 4 59.58 -25.45 -20.40
CA GLY A 4 58.31 -26.15 -20.17
C GLY A 4 57.84 -27.03 -21.35
N GLY A 5 56.67 -27.65 -21.35
CA GLY A 5 55.47 -27.48 -20.56
C GLY A 5 54.40 -28.45 -21.05
N SER A 6 53.39 -28.66 -20.20
CA SER A 6 52.27 -29.58 -20.28
C SER A 6 51.22 -29.29 -21.36
N SER A 7 50.52 -30.32 -21.85
CA SER A 7 49.13 -30.22 -22.33
C SER A 7 48.45 -31.60 -22.34
N SER A 8 47.59 -31.87 -21.37
CA SER A 8 46.69 -33.04 -21.34
C SER A 8 45.30 -32.65 -21.85
N LYS A 9 44.81 -33.37 -22.87
CA LYS A 9 43.44 -33.28 -23.39
C LYS A 9 42.46 -33.95 -22.41
N ALA A 10 41.34 -33.30 -22.12
CA ALA A 10 40.15 -33.97 -21.60
C ALA A 10 38.86 -33.27 -22.09
N SER A 11 37.88 -34.06 -22.49
CA SER A 11 36.47 -33.71 -22.72
C SER A 11 35.67 -35.03 -22.64
N PRO A 12 34.34 -35.03 -22.39
CA PRO A 12 33.50 -34.14 -21.60
C PRO A 12 32.69 -34.93 -20.53
N SER A 13 32.23 -34.30 -19.45
CA SER A 13 31.11 -34.84 -18.65
C SER A 13 30.02 -33.79 -18.51
N ARG A 14 28.87 -34.10 -19.13
CA ARG A 14 27.60 -33.41 -18.89
C ARG A 14 26.99 -34.00 -17.64
N SER A 15 26.83 -33.19 -16.61
CA SER A 15 25.81 -33.40 -15.57
C SER A 15 25.32 -32.04 -15.14
N ALA A 16 24.24 -31.60 -15.78
CA ALA A 16 23.46 -30.45 -15.35
C ALA A 16 22.86 -30.77 -13.97
N SER A 17 23.35 -30.12 -12.93
CA SER A 17 22.59 -29.93 -11.71
C SER A 17 22.13 -28.47 -11.73
N ALA A 18 20.94 -28.25 -12.26
CA ALA A 18 20.24 -27.00 -12.06
C ALA A 18 19.90 -26.93 -10.57
N SER A 19 20.73 -26.22 -9.80
CA SER A 19 20.33 -25.75 -8.48
C SER A 19 19.20 -24.75 -8.68
N SER A 20 17.96 -25.26 -8.60
CA SER A 20 16.78 -24.45 -8.39
C SER A 20 16.86 -23.90 -6.98
N SER A 21 17.64 -22.84 -6.81
CA SER A 21 17.61 -22.02 -5.61
C SER A 21 16.52 -21.00 -5.83
N MET A 22 15.51 -21.11 -4.99
CA MET A 22 14.23 -20.41 -5.02
C MET A 22 14.45 -18.96 -4.57
N GLU A 23 15.25 -18.18 -5.31
CA GLU A 23 15.43 -16.74 -5.04
C GLU A 23 14.41 -15.86 -5.77
N ASP A 24 13.62 -16.41 -6.67
CA ASP A 24 12.45 -15.74 -7.25
C ASP A 24 11.19 -15.98 -6.41
N ALA A 25 11.30 -15.83 -5.09
CA ALA A 25 10.14 -15.52 -4.28
C ALA A 25 9.67 -14.14 -4.72
N VAL A 26 8.85 -14.11 -5.77
CA VAL A 26 8.17 -12.94 -6.28
C VAL A 26 7.57 -12.24 -5.06
N LYS A 27 8.14 -11.08 -4.75
CA LYS A 27 7.69 -10.17 -3.71
C LYS A 27 6.31 -9.68 -4.16
N TRP A 28 5.28 -10.48 -3.90
CA TRP A 28 3.88 -10.11 -4.09
C TRP A 28 3.40 -9.15 -3.00
N GLU A 29 4.26 -8.22 -2.56
CA GLU A 29 3.74 -6.96 -2.10
C GLU A 29 3.61 -6.09 -3.34
N GLU A 30 2.57 -6.41 -4.13
CA GLU A 30 1.91 -5.36 -4.90
C GLU A 30 1.70 -4.24 -3.89
N PRO A 31 2.30 -3.05 -4.08
CA PRO A 31 1.85 -1.89 -3.35
C PRO A 31 0.36 -1.90 -3.61
N TRP A 32 -0.46 -1.95 -2.56
CA TRP A 32 -1.80 -1.44 -2.70
C TRP A 32 -1.55 -0.06 -3.30
N VAL A 33 -1.77 0.07 -4.61
CA VAL A 33 -1.86 1.38 -5.25
C VAL A 33 -2.93 2.00 -4.40
N GLU A 34 -2.53 2.90 -3.50
CA GLU A 34 -3.45 3.54 -2.57
C GLU A 34 -4.54 4.07 -3.49
N ALA A 35 -5.67 3.39 -3.45
CA ALA A 35 -6.69 3.49 -4.46
C ALA A 35 -7.39 4.78 -4.13
N ASP A 36 -6.73 5.91 -4.47
CA ASP A 36 -7.04 7.29 -4.11
C ASP A 36 -8.18 7.33 -3.11
N ASP A 37 -7.88 7.02 -1.84
CA ASP A 37 -8.85 6.60 -0.81
C ASP A 37 -10.05 7.56 -0.83
N GLY A 38 -11.11 7.11 -1.52
CA GLY A 38 -12.00 8.00 -2.27
C GLY A 38 -12.68 9.03 -1.38
N VAL A 39 -12.29 10.29 -1.54
CA VAL A 39 -13.05 11.40 -0.96
C VAL A 39 -14.33 11.56 -1.78
N ILE A 40 -15.47 11.46 -1.11
CA ILE A 40 -16.79 11.58 -1.73
C ILE A 40 -17.54 12.72 -1.05
N LEU A 41 -18.09 13.63 -1.85
CA LEU A 41 -19.04 14.64 -1.41
C LEU A 41 -20.46 14.21 -1.84
N PHE A 42 -21.36 14.09 -0.88
CA PHE A 42 -22.77 13.73 -1.11
C PHE A 42 -23.69 14.49 -0.15
N GLY A 43 -25.00 14.30 -0.27
CA GLY A 43 -26.00 14.97 0.57
C GLY A 43 -26.79 16.04 -0.18
N ASP A 44 -27.66 16.73 0.55
CA ASP A 44 -28.65 17.66 0.01
C ASP A 44 -28.98 18.78 1.02
N ASP A 45 -29.85 19.72 0.63
CA ASP A 45 -30.22 20.86 1.46
C ASP A 45 -31.11 20.50 2.67
N GLU A 46 -31.73 19.30 2.67
CA GLU A 46 -32.63 18.87 3.75
C GLU A 46 -31.86 18.15 4.87
N HIS A 47 -30.89 17.32 4.49
CA HIS A 47 -30.11 16.47 5.40
C HIS A 47 -28.68 16.98 5.63
N GLY A 48 -28.26 18.00 4.87
CA GLY A 48 -26.90 18.53 4.86
C GLY A 48 -25.97 17.80 3.90
N TYR A 49 -24.82 18.42 3.68
CA TYR A 49 -23.76 17.94 2.80
C TYR A 49 -22.68 17.25 3.61
N THR A 50 -22.21 16.10 3.11
CA THR A 50 -21.21 15.25 3.76
C THR A 50 -20.01 15.06 2.86
N LEU A 51 -18.82 15.43 3.36
CA LEU A 51 -17.53 15.05 2.80
C LEU A 51 -16.99 13.85 3.56
N SER A 52 -16.79 12.72 2.89
CA SER A 52 -16.38 11.45 3.49
C SER A 52 -15.08 10.96 2.85
N SER A 53 -14.08 10.62 3.66
CA SER A 53 -12.84 9.97 3.21
C SER A 53 -12.75 8.59 3.83
N THR A 54 -12.84 7.55 2.99
CA THR A 54 -12.79 6.15 3.41
C THR A 54 -11.35 5.65 3.34
N PHE A 55 -10.89 4.93 4.37
CA PHE A 55 -9.54 4.42 4.45
C PHE A 55 -9.49 3.06 5.15
N ARG A 56 -8.39 2.33 4.98
CA ARG A 56 -8.17 1.03 5.65
C ARG A 56 -7.05 1.11 6.67
N LEU A 57 -7.24 0.45 7.81
CA LEU A 57 -6.21 0.20 8.80
C LEU A 57 -5.89 -1.30 8.85
N ARG A 58 -4.63 -1.64 9.10
CA ARG A 58 -4.22 -3.02 9.36
C ARG A 58 -4.76 -3.44 10.72
N ASP A 59 -5.43 -4.59 10.75
CA ASP A 59 -6.03 -5.11 11.97
C ASP A 59 -5.78 -6.62 12.04
N ARG A 60 -5.09 -7.11 13.07
CA ARG A 60 -4.69 -8.53 13.17
C ARG A 60 -5.85 -9.46 13.52
N LYS A 61 -6.92 -8.92 14.10
CA LYS A 61 -8.12 -9.67 14.52
C LYS A 61 -9.20 -9.65 13.44
N ALA A 62 -9.15 -8.71 12.50
CA ALA A 62 -10.09 -8.62 11.39
C ALA A 62 -9.87 -9.73 10.35
N ARG A 63 -10.97 -10.24 9.80
CA ARG A 63 -10.94 -11.13 8.64
C ARG A 63 -10.31 -10.39 7.45
N GLY A 64 -9.25 -10.95 6.88
CA GLY A 64 -8.51 -10.31 5.78
C GLY A 64 -7.52 -9.24 6.23
N PHE A 65 -7.24 -9.15 7.53
CA PHE A 65 -6.20 -8.30 8.14
C PHE A 65 -6.36 -6.79 7.93
N LEU A 66 -7.55 -6.34 7.51
CA LEU A 66 -7.87 -4.95 7.23
C LEU A 66 -9.23 -4.59 7.83
N ARG A 67 -9.32 -3.40 8.40
CA ARG A 67 -10.57 -2.79 8.85
C ARG A 67 -10.82 -1.51 8.06
N LEU A 68 -12.04 -1.39 7.54
CA LEU A 68 -12.49 -0.23 6.78
C LEU A 68 -13.06 0.83 7.73
N PHE A 69 -12.59 2.06 7.60
CA PHE A 69 -13.01 3.23 8.37
C PHE A 69 -13.37 4.39 7.44
N SER A 70 -14.03 5.42 7.98
CA SER A 70 -14.26 6.68 7.28
C SER A 70 -14.16 7.87 8.23
N LEU A 71 -13.54 8.96 7.76
CA LEU A 71 -13.67 10.29 8.36
C LEU A 71 -14.79 11.03 7.63
N VAL A 72 -15.75 11.58 8.39
CA VAL A 72 -16.90 12.31 7.84
C VAL A 72 -16.96 13.73 8.38
N LEU A 73 -17.16 14.70 7.49
CA LEU A 73 -17.47 16.08 7.80
C LEU A 73 -18.87 16.37 7.26
N ILE A 74 -19.77 16.84 8.13
CA ILE A 74 -21.16 17.16 7.77
C ILE A 74 -21.38 18.66 7.99
N CYS A 75 -21.90 19.35 6.98
CA CYS A 75 -22.23 20.77 7.04
C CYS A 75 -23.52 21.05 6.26
N MET A 76 -24.34 21.98 6.75
CA MET A 76 -25.53 22.44 6.02
C MET A 76 -25.18 23.36 4.84
N ASP A 77 -24.03 24.03 4.88
CA ASP A 77 -23.58 24.92 3.81
C ASP A 77 -22.64 24.19 2.84
N LYS A 78 -23.15 23.90 1.64
CA LYS A 78 -22.35 23.30 0.56
C LYS A 78 -21.14 24.14 0.19
N LEU A 79 -21.30 25.47 0.13
CA LEU A 79 -20.26 26.37 -0.34
C LEU A 79 -19.09 26.39 0.63
N LEU A 80 -19.35 26.27 1.94
CA LEU A 80 -18.29 26.15 2.94
C LEU A 80 -17.41 24.92 2.69
N ILE A 81 -18.03 23.77 2.38
CA ILE A 81 -17.29 22.54 2.03
C ILE A 81 -16.52 22.73 0.73
N THR A 82 -17.17 23.20 -0.33
CA THR A 82 -16.54 23.26 -1.66
C THR A 82 -15.45 24.31 -1.76
N ASN A 83 -15.61 25.47 -1.11
CA ASN A 83 -14.60 26.54 -1.13
C ASN A 83 -13.35 26.18 -0.33
N ASN A 84 -13.47 25.28 0.66
CA ASN A 84 -12.35 24.85 1.50
C ASN A 84 -12.02 23.36 1.27
N TYR A 85 -12.40 22.81 0.12
CA TYR A 85 -12.30 21.38 -0.17
C TYR A 85 -10.86 20.86 0.03
N ASP A 86 -9.87 21.52 -0.57
CA ASP A 86 -8.46 21.11 -0.48
C ASP A 86 -7.95 21.13 0.96
N PHE A 87 -8.40 22.09 1.77
CA PHE A 87 -8.04 22.16 3.19
C PHE A 87 -8.60 20.97 3.97
N PHE A 88 -9.88 20.63 3.76
CA PHE A 88 -10.50 19.49 4.42
C PHE A 88 -9.88 18.17 4.00
N VAL A 89 -9.68 17.97 2.69
CA VAL A 89 -9.03 16.77 2.16
C VAL A 89 -7.63 16.62 2.71
N SER A 90 -6.80 17.67 2.64
CA SER A 90 -5.43 17.64 3.16
C SER A 90 -5.38 17.34 4.68
N SER A 91 -6.31 17.92 5.44
CA SER A 91 -6.42 17.68 6.88
C SER A 91 -6.83 16.23 7.19
N MET A 92 -7.87 15.71 6.51
CA MET A 92 -8.31 14.33 6.64
C MET A 92 -7.21 13.35 6.23
N SER A 93 -6.52 13.59 5.11
CA SER A 93 -5.39 12.76 4.67
C SER A 93 -4.25 12.77 5.68
N SER A 94 -3.98 13.89 6.33
CA SER A 94 -2.96 13.98 7.39
C SER A 94 -3.34 13.13 8.61
N ILE A 95 -4.61 13.15 9.01
CA ILE A 95 -5.14 12.30 10.09
C ILE A 95 -5.06 10.82 9.69
N ILE A 96 -5.47 10.47 8.48
CA ILE A 96 -5.43 9.09 7.97
C ILE A 96 -4.00 8.56 7.97
N ARG A 97 -3.04 9.33 7.44
CA ARG A 97 -1.61 8.97 7.46
C ARG A 97 -1.08 8.77 8.88
N TYR A 98 -1.50 9.61 9.83
CA TYR A 98 -1.16 9.44 11.23
C TYR A 98 -1.71 8.12 11.79
N LEU A 99 -2.97 7.78 11.51
CA LEU A 99 -3.59 6.52 11.94
C LEU A 99 -2.96 5.29 11.25
N GLN A 100 -2.45 5.44 10.03
CA GLN A 100 -1.80 4.37 9.28
C GLN A 100 -0.35 4.09 9.73
N VAL A 101 0.20 4.87 10.67
CA VAL A 101 1.53 4.60 11.22
C VAL A 101 1.58 3.19 11.86
N PRO A 102 2.54 2.33 11.49
CA PRO A 102 2.58 0.93 11.94
C PRO A 102 2.59 0.75 13.46
N GLU A 103 3.21 1.66 14.19
CA GLU A 103 3.32 1.64 15.65
C GLU A 103 1.96 1.82 16.35
N ILE A 104 1.02 2.50 15.68
CA ILE A 104 -0.34 2.73 16.16
C ILE A 104 -1.27 1.56 15.77
N ASN A 105 -0.97 0.89 14.64
CA ASN A 105 -1.77 -0.22 14.10
C ASN A 105 -1.51 -1.59 14.75
N ILE A 106 -0.76 -1.66 15.85
CA ILE A 106 -0.36 -2.96 16.44
C ILE A 106 -1.55 -3.67 17.11
N PHE A 107 -2.62 -2.95 17.47
CA PHE A 107 -3.71 -3.49 18.31
C PHE A 107 -5.14 -3.22 17.85
N VAL A 108 -5.34 -2.54 16.71
CA VAL A 108 -6.66 -2.56 16.07
C VAL A 108 -6.91 -3.96 15.54
#